data_AF-A0A392QZW7-F1
#
_entry.id   AF-A0A392QZW7-F1
#
_cell.length_a   1.000
_cell.length_b   1.000
_cell.length_c   1.000
_cell.angle_alpha   90.00
_cell.angle_beta   90.00
_cell.angle_gamma   90.00
#
_symmetry.space_group_name_H-M   'P 1'
#
loop_
_entity.id
_entity.type
_entity.pdbx_description
1 polymer ?
#
loop_
_entity_poly.entity_id
_entity_poly.type
_entity_poly.pdbx_seq_one_letter_code
_entity_poly.pdbx_strand_id
1 'polypeptide(L)'
;MEVAKDAGCLLSYDPNLRLPLWPSPEEARKQILSIWDKADLIKVSDVELEFLTGSDKIDDESALSLWHPNLKLLLVTLGENGSRYYTK
;
A
#
# COMPACT_ATOMS: atom_id res chain seq x y z
N MET A 1 -2.89 14.40 -5.32
CA MET A 1 -1.56 13.86 -5.69
C MET A 1 -0.95 14.64 -6.86
N GLU A 2 -1.68 14.89 -7.95
CA GLU A 2 -1.13 15.57 -9.15
C GLU A 2 -0.41 16.90 -8.85
N VAL A 3 -1.05 17.86 -8.17
CA VAL A 3 -0.43 19.17 -7.86
C VAL A 3 0.89 19.03 -7.08
N ALA A 4 0.95 18.10 -6.13
CA ALA A 4 2.16 17.84 -5.35
C ALA A 4 3.23 17.14 -6.21
N LYS A 5 2.82 16.25 -7.13
CA LYS A 5 3.71 15.63 -8.11
C LYS A 5 4.35 16.68 -9.03
N ASP A 6 3.53 17.59 -9.56
CA ASP A 6 3.96 18.66 -10.47
C ASP A 6 4.90 19.65 -9.76
N ALA A 7 4.72 19.83 -8.45
CA ALA A 7 5.61 20.62 -7.60
C ALA A 7 6.91 19.89 -7.21
N GLY A 8 7.12 18.64 -7.65
CA GLY A 8 8.29 17.83 -7.32
C GLY A 8 8.32 17.31 -5.89
N CYS A 9 7.18 17.29 -5.18
CA CYS A 9 7.08 16.73 -3.84
C CYS A 9 7.13 15.19 -3.86
N LEU A 10 7.63 14.59 -2.77
CA LEU A 10 7.47 13.16 -2.52
C LEU A 10 6.02 12.84 -2.14
N LEU A 11 5.47 11.79 -2.75
CA LEU A 11 4.12 11.34 -2.48
C LEU A 11 4.14 10.08 -1.62
N SER A 12 3.62 10.20 -0.39
CA SER A 12 3.44 9.07 0.52
C SER A 12 1.97 8.68 0.60
N TYR A 13 1.70 7.38 0.66
CA TYR A 13 0.35 6.83 0.78
C TYR A 13 0.28 5.74 1.84
N ASP A 14 -0.71 5.87 2.74
CA ASP A 14 -1.15 4.86 3.69
C ASP A 14 -2.66 4.65 3.46
N PRO A 15 -3.10 3.46 3.00
CA PRO A 15 -4.52 3.18 2.76
C PRO A 15 -5.39 3.34 4.01
N ASN A 16 -4.80 3.11 5.18
CA ASN A 16 -5.41 3.17 6.51
C ASN A 16 -6.84 2.61 6.52
N LEU A 17 -6.98 1.36 6.07
CA LEU A 17 -8.27 0.75 5.75
C LEU A 17 -9.24 0.81 6.94
N ARG A 18 -10.48 1.27 6.69
CA ARG A 18 -11.61 1.23 7.63
C ARG A 18 -12.83 0.70 6.90
N LEU A 19 -12.98 -0.63 6.84
CA LEU A 19 -14.06 -1.29 6.10
C LEU A 19 -15.48 -0.73 6.35
N PRO A 20 -15.87 -0.33 7.58
CA PRO A 20 -17.20 0.25 7.80
C PRO A 20 -17.48 1.57 7.06
N LEU A 21 -16.45 2.24 6.53
CA LEU A 21 -16.61 3.48 5.75
C LEU A 21 -16.86 3.23 4.26
N TRP A 22 -16.84 1.97 3.82
CA TRP A 22 -16.95 1.59 2.42
C TRP A 22 -18.27 0.85 2.14
N PRO A 23 -18.84 1.00 0.93
CA PRO A 23 -20.03 0.25 0.53
C PRO A 23 -19.82 -1.26 0.54
N SER A 24 -18.60 -1.71 0.21
CA SER A 24 -18.19 -3.11 0.30
C SER A 24 -16.65 -3.24 0.39
N PRO A 25 -16.14 -4.40 0.84
CA PRO A 25 -14.71 -4.71 0.78
C PRO A 25 -14.11 -4.59 -0.62
N GLU A 26 -14.84 -5.03 -1.66
CA GLU A 26 -14.38 -5.00 -3.05
C GLU A 26 -14.22 -3.56 -3.54
N GLU A 27 -15.17 -2.69 -3.20
CA GLU A 27 -15.09 -1.27 -3.56
C GLU A 27 -13.94 -0.59 -2.82
N ALA A 28 -13.73 -0.90 -1.53
CA ALA A 28 -12.58 -0.39 -0.78
C ALA A 28 -11.25 -0.76 -1.43
N ARG A 29 -11.06 -2.06 -1.75
CA ARG A 29 -9.84 -2.57 -2.41
C ARG A 29 -9.62 -1.89 -3.76
N LYS A 30 -10.66 -1.81 -4.59
CA LYS A 30 -10.60 -1.16 -5.91
C LYS A 30 -10.18 0.31 -5.80
N GLN A 31 -10.77 1.05 -4.88
CA GLN A 31 -10.50 2.49 -4.73
C GLN A 31 -9.12 2.76 -4.13
N ILE A 32 -8.69 1.95 -3.15
CA ILE A 32 -7.32 2.01 -2.61
C ILE A 32 -6.29 1.79 -3.74
N LEU A 33 -6.49 0.75 -4.55
CA LEU A 33 -5.55 0.42 -5.64
C LEU A 33 -5.62 1.40 -6.82
N SER A 34 -6.70 2.17 -6.97
CA SER A 34 -6.88 3.11 -8.10
C SER A 34 -5.84 4.24 -8.15
N ILE A 35 -5.20 4.55 -7.02
CA ILE A 35 -4.16 5.57 -6.91
C ILE A 35 -2.78 4.98 -6.58
N TRP A 36 -2.65 3.65 -6.55
CA TRP A 36 -1.45 2.96 -6.08
C TRP A 36 -0.18 3.41 -6.81
N ASP A 37 -0.22 3.40 -8.14
CA ASP A 37 0.91 3.75 -9.01
C ASP A 37 1.34 5.23 -8.96
N LYS A 38 0.60 6.06 -8.21
CA LYS A 38 0.90 7.49 -8.03
C LYS A 38 1.81 7.77 -6.85
N ALA A 39 1.93 6.85 -5.90
CA ALA A 39 2.75 7.06 -4.71
C ALA A 39 4.23 6.76 -5.00
N ASP A 40 5.13 7.50 -4.33
CA ASP A 40 6.55 7.20 -4.27
C ASP A 40 6.86 6.28 -3.07
N LEU A 41 6.14 6.46 -1.96
CA LEU A 41 6.28 5.69 -0.74
C LEU A 41 4.92 5.12 -0.35
N ILE A 42 4.86 3.82 -0.08
CA ILE A 42 3.64 3.18 0.42
C ILE A 42 3.94 2.49 1.73
N LYS A 43 3.03 2.64 2.70
CA LYS A 43 3.00 1.84 3.93
C LYS A 43 1.70 1.06 3.99
N VAL A 44 1.80 -0.21 4.33
CA VAL A 44 0.68 -1.09 4.67
C VAL A 44 0.98 -1.85 5.95
N SER A 45 -0.06 -2.32 6.63
CA SER A 45 0.03 -3.35 7.67
C SER A 45 0.00 -4.76 7.07
N ASP A 46 0.27 -5.76 7.89
CA ASP A 46 0.02 -7.17 7.61
C ASP A 46 -1.46 -7.43 7.22
N VAL A 47 -2.41 -6.90 7.98
CA VAL A 47 -3.85 -7.02 7.67
C VAL A 47 -4.20 -6.37 6.32
N GLU A 48 -3.62 -5.21 6.02
CA GLU A 48 -3.83 -4.55 4.73
C GLU A 48 -3.13 -5.29 3.58
N LEU A 49 -1.98 -5.93 3.83
CA LEU A 49 -1.31 -6.76 2.85
C LEU A 49 -2.19 -7.94 2.43
N GLU A 50 -2.75 -8.68 3.39
CA GLU A 50 -3.71 -9.77 3.10
C GLU A 50 -4.91 -9.25 2.32
N PHE A 51 -5.51 -8.16 2.79
CA PHE A 51 -6.69 -7.56 2.17
C PHE A 51 -6.46 -7.14 0.72
N LEU A 52 -5.33 -6.49 0.43
CA LEU A 52 -5.04 -5.95 -0.89
C LEU A 52 -4.56 -7.01 -1.87
N THR A 53 -3.83 -8.02 -1.40
CA THR A 53 -3.31 -9.10 -2.24
C THR A 53 -4.32 -10.24 -2.43
N GLY A 54 -5.21 -10.44 -1.46
CA GLY A 54 -6.05 -11.64 -1.37
C GLY A 54 -5.26 -12.90 -0.96
N SER A 55 -3.99 -12.74 -0.58
CA SER A 55 -3.11 -13.79 -0.04
C SER A 55 -3.36 -13.94 1.45
N ASP A 56 -3.31 -15.17 1.96
CA ASP A 56 -3.30 -15.48 3.39
C ASP A 56 -1.88 -15.52 3.98
N LYS A 57 -0.88 -15.09 3.19
CA LYS A 57 0.53 -15.09 3.58
C LYS A 57 1.06 -13.67 3.78
N ILE A 58 1.83 -13.52 4.86
CA ILE A 58 2.64 -12.33 5.14
C ILE A 58 4.10 -12.61 4.74
N ASP A 59 4.34 -12.65 3.43
CA ASP A 59 5.64 -12.95 2.84
C ASP A 59 6.10 -11.90 1.84
N ASP A 60 7.36 -12.04 1.42
CA ASP A 60 8.01 -11.09 0.53
C ASP A 60 7.41 -11.14 -0.88
N GLU A 61 6.93 -12.31 -1.32
CA GLU A 61 6.22 -12.47 -2.59
C GLU A 61 4.90 -11.67 -2.60
N SER A 62 4.09 -11.81 -1.55
CA SER A 62 2.84 -11.06 -1.39
C SER A 62 3.11 -9.56 -1.33
N ALA A 63 4.13 -9.13 -0.56
CA ALA A 63 4.51 -7.72 -0.50
C ALA A 63 4.98 -7.18 -1.87
N LEU A 64 5.87 -7.91 -2.56
CA LEU A 64 6.39 -7.52 -3.86
C LEU A 64 5.32 -7.54 -4.97
N SER A 65 4.21 -8.26 -4.79
CA SER A 65 3.07 -8.17 -5.72
C SER A 65 2.41 -6.78 -5.74
N LEU A 66 2.58 -5.98 -4.68
CA LEU A 66 2.13 -4.59 -4.59
C LEU A 66 3.21 -3.59 -5.05
N TRP A 67 4.39 -4.07 -5.44
CA TRP A 67 5.47 -3.21 -5.93
C TRP A 67 5.16 -2.71 -7.35
N HIS A 68 5.51 -1.46 -7.62
CA HIS A 68 5.43 -0.89 -8.98
C HIS A 68 6.70 -0.10 -9.32
N PRO A 69 7.03 0.08 -10.62
CA PRO A 69 8.31 0.67 -11.02
C PRO A 69 8.58 2.09 -10.53
N ASN A 70 7.55 2.87 -10.16
CA ASN A 70 7.72 4.24 -9.66
C ASN A 70 7.99 4.28 -8.15
N LEU A 71 7.74 3.18 -7.43
CA LEU A 71 7.89 3.13 -5.99
C LEU A 71 9.36 3.21 -5.60
N LYS A 72 9.64 4.01 -4.57
CA LYS A 72 10.95 4.19 -3.94
C LYS A 72 11.03 3.40 -2.64
N LEU A 73 9.91 3.24 -1.93
CA LEU A 73 9.83 2.49 -0.68
C LEU A 73 8.44 1.84 -0.52
N LEU A 74 8.42 0.54 -0.24
CA LEU A 74 7.27 -0.17 0.30
C LEU A 74 7.58 -0.61 1.73
N LEU A 75 6.73 -0.26 2.68
CA LEU A 75 6.83 -0.66 4.08
C LEU A 75 5.65 -1.54 4.47
N VAL A 76 5.93 -2.69 5.05
CA VAL A 76 4.92 -3.59 5.66
C VAL A 76 5.17 -3.64 7.16
N THR A 77 4.26 -3.09 7.96
CA THR A 77 4.33 -3.16 9.43
C THR A 77 3.74 -4.47 9.95
N LEU A 78 4.42 -5.11 10.90
CA LEU A 78 4.14 -6.46 11.40
C LEU A 78 3.84 -6.47 12.91
N GLY A 79 3.12 -5.45 13.40
CA GLY A 79 2.85 -5.27 14.82
C GLY A 79 4.12 -5.17 15.66
N GLU A 80 4.23 -6.01 16.69
CA GLU A 80 5.39 -6.07 17.59
C GLU A 80 6.67 -6.58 16.91
N ASN A 81 6.55 -7.25 15.76
CA ASN A 81 7.68 -7.78 15.00
C ASN A 81 8.37 -6.70 14.14
N GLY A 82 7.98 -5.44 14.28
CA GLY A 82 8.57 -4.32 13.55
C GLY A 82 8.02 -4.20 12.14
N SER A 83 8.90 -4.19 11.14
CA SER A 83 8.50 -3.97 9.75
C SER A 83 9.48 -4.58 8.75
N ARG A 84 8.96 -4.96 7.57
CA ARG A 84 9.77 -5.23 6.38
C ARG A 84 9.73 -4.01 5.47
N TYR A 85 10.85 -3.69 4.83
CA TYR A 85 10.92 -2.63 3.84
C TYR A 85 11.55 -3.14 2.54
N TYR A 86 11.05 -2.63 1.42
CA TYR A 86 11.54 -2.92 0.08
C TYR A 86 11.88 -1.61 -0.60
N THR A 87 13.04 -1.56 -1.26
CA THR A 87 13.54 -0.39 -1.96
C THR A 87 14.39 -0.82 -3.15
N LYS A 88 14.71 0.12 -4.05
CA LYS A 88 15.59 -0.14 -5.21
C LYS A 88 17.06 -0.08 -4.85
#